data_AF-A0A3M8DTI7-F1
#
_entry.id   AF-A0A3M8DTI7-F1
#
_cell.length_a   1.000
_cell.length_b   1.000
_cell.length_c   1.000
_cell.angle_alpha   90.00
_cell.angle_beta   90.00
_cell.angle_gamma   90.00
#
_symmetry.space_group_name_H-M   'P 1'
#
loop_
_entity.id
_entity.type
_entity.pdbx_description
1 polymer ?
#
loop_
_entity_poly.entity_id
_entity_poly.type
_entity_poly.pdbx_seq_one_letter_code
_entity_poly.pdbx_strand_id
1 'polypeptide(L)'
;MGKLYASIANETQKMLAQKTTIAFLALTLLLPLGSALLITFVKTNAAIQIMAGSNFAMTMLWLYVSFCLPLFVFMFAANLFVGEAGDRSLRLALLSPVSRLKVFLGKLTAQSLFIVVGLALMYLASVLFGGFLLHEWNIDEWMPILGAYSLAAIPMMVLGASAACVGQLFRSVGGALVFGLFAYGVAKIIPYLSPAIGKVLFTNYTDWYTLWLGGTATGGRLLMIAVILLSSAVLFVSGGYYLFEKKEM
;
A
#
# COMPACT_ATOMS: atom_id res chain seq x y z
N MET A 1 -9.04 -9.21 -24.06
CA MET A 1 -8.33 -8.03 -23.55
C MET A 1 -9.27 -6.83 -23.32
N GLY A 2 -10.00 -6.32 -24.32
CA GLY A 2 -10.80 -5.07 -24.19
C GLY A 2 -11.77 -4.98 -23.00
N LYS A 3 -12.46 -6.08 -22.63
CA LYS A 3 -13.38 -6.10 -21.48
C LYS A 3 -12.70 -5.94 -20.11
N LEU A 4 -11.43 -6.36 -19.97
CA LEU A 4 -10.69 -6.22 -18.72
C LEU A 4 -10.16 -4.79 -18.55
N TYR A 5 -9.64 -4.20 -19.63
CA TYR A 5 -9.25 -2.78 -19.63
C TYR A 5 -10.42 -1.86 -19.30
N ALA A 6 -11.60 -2.10 -19.88
CA ALA A 6 -12.80 -1.33 -19.56
C ALA A 6 -13.19 -1.46 -18.08
N SER A 7 -13.07 -2.65 -17.50
CA SER A 7 -13.30 -2.88 -16.07
C SER A 7 -12.30 -2.09 -15.21
N ILE A 8 -11.00 -2.13 -15.53
CA ILE A 8 -9.98 -1.39 -14.79
C ILE A 8 -10.25 0.12 -14.87
N ALA A 9 -10.55 0.63 -16.07
CA ALA A 9 -10.82 2.05 -16.26
C ALA A 9 -12.03 2.51 -15.44
N ASN A 10 -13.12 1.73 -15.46
CA ASN A 10 -14.32 2.03 -14.70
C ASN A 10 -14.06 2.03 -13.18
N GLU A 11 -13.38 1.00 -12.66
CA GLU A 11 -13.03 0.93 -11.24
C GLU A 11 -12.08 2.06 -10.82
N THR A 12 -11.12 2.42 -11.67
CA THR A 12 -10.19 3.52 -11.41
C THR A 12 -10.92 4.86 -11.35
N GLN A 13 -11.82 5.14 -12.29
CA GLN A 13 -12.65 6.36 -12.27
C GLN A 13 -13.54 6.42 -11.02
N LYS A 14 -14.13 5.29 -10.64
CA LYS A 14 -14.95 5.19 -9.44
C LYS A 14 -14.15 5.49 -8.18
N MET A 15 -12.95 4.91 -8.06
CA MET A 15 -12.05 5.22 -6.95
C MET A 15 -11.63 6.69 -6.94
N LEU A 16 -11.31 7.31 -8.08
CA LEU A 16 -10.95 8.74 -8.15
C LEU A 16 -12.07 9.66 -7.64
N ALA A 17 -13.34 9.30 -7.86
CA ALA A 17 -14.48 10.08 -7.41
C ALA A 17 -14.75 9.97 -5.89
N GLN A 18 -14.16 8.99 -5.20
CA GLN A 18 -14.38 8.79 -3.78
C GLN A 18 -13.60 9.81 -2.94
N LYS A 19 -14.28 10.41 -1.94
CA LYS A 19 -13.66 11.35 -0.99
C LYS A 19 -12.47 10.74 -0.25
N THR A 20 -12.50 9.43 -0.02
CA THR A 20 -11.43 8.65 0.62
C THR A 20 -10.15 8.65 -0.21
N THR A 21 -10.26 8.57 -1.53
CA THR A 21 -9.13 8.65 -2.47
C THR A 21 -8.58 10.06 -2.57
N ILE A 22 -9.43 11.08 -2.55
CA ILE A 22 -8.99 12.48 -2.52
C ILE A 22 -8.22 12.73 -1.22
N ALA A 23 -8.73 12.26 -0.07
CA ALA A 23 -8.05 12.36 1.21
C ALA A 23 -6.69 11.62 1.21
N PHE A 24 -6.60 10.46 0.56
CA PHE A 24 -5.35 9.73 0.38
C PHE A 24 -4.30 10.54 -0.39
N LEU A 25 -4.68 11.08 -1.55
CA LEU A 25 -3.78 11.86 -2.39
C LEU A 25 -3.34 13.15 -1.67
N ALA A 26 -4.27 13.83 -0.99
CA ALA A 26 -3.98 15.00 -0.19
C ALA A 26 -2.99 14.67 0.96
N LEU A 27 -3.23 13.60 1.72
CA LEU A 27 -2.33 13.20 2.81
C LEU A 27 -0.93 12.84 2.29
N THR A 28 -0.86 12.18 1.13
CA THR A 28 0.41 11.80 0.50
C THR A 28 1.28 13.01 0.17
N LEU A 29 0.68 14.15 -0.18
CA LEU A 29 1.38 15.42 -0.40
C LEU A 29 1.64 16.19 0.90
N LEU A 30 0.66 16.19 1.81
CA LEU A 30 0.74 16.95 3.07
C LEU A 30 1.74 16.34 4.06
N LEU A 31 1.94 15.03 4.05
CA LEU A 31 2.81 14.37 5.02
C LEU A 31 4.29 14.74 4.83
N PRO A 32 4.89 14.69 3.62
CA PRO A 32 6.24 15.20 3.40
C PRO A 32 6.33 16.72 3.59
N LEU A 33 5.32 17.49 3.15
CA LEU A 33 5.31 18.94 3.34
C LEU A 33 5.33 19.32 4.83
N GLY A 34 4.43 18.72 5.61
CA GLY A 34 4.30 18.99 7.04
C GLY A 34 5.54 18.56 7.82
N SER A 35 6.09 17.39 7.52
CA SER A 35 7.33 16.93 8.15
C SER A 35 8.53 17.82 7.81
N ALA A 36 8.71 18.21 6.55
CA ALA A 36 9.77 19.12 6.14
C ALA A 36 9.67 20.48 6.85
N LEU A 37 8.46 21.07 6.91
CA LEU A 37 8.23 22.31 7.65
C LEU A 37 8.58 22.16 9.13
N LEU A 38 8.10 21.11 9.79
CA LEU A 38 8.40 20.85 11.21
C LEU A 38 9.91 20.74 11.46
N ILE A 39 10.63 20.02 10.60
CA ILE A 39 12.09 19.89 10.72
C ILE A 39 12.76 21.26 10.57
N THR A 40 12.37 22.07 9.58
CA THR A 40 12.91 23.43 9.40
C THR A 40 12.61 24.32 10.61
N PHE A 41 11.39 24.29 11.15
CA PHE A 41 11.03 25.05 12.35
C PHE A 41 11.89 24.66 13.55
N VAL A 42 12.14 23.37 13.77
CA VAL A 42 12.95 22.93 14.92
C VAL A 42 14.44 23.21 14.71
N LYS A 43 14.97 23.04 13.50
CA LYS A 43 16.37 23.38 13.17
C LYS A 43 16.65 24.86 13.48
N THR A 44 15.75 25.76 13.11
CA THR A 44 15.90 27.21 13.32
C THR A 44 15.77 27.63 14.79
N ASN A 45 14.85 27.01 15.55
CA ASN A 45 14.53 27.45 16.92
C ASN A 45 15.31 26.73 18.02
N ALA A 46 15.73 25.48 17.80
CA ALA A 46 16.36 24.66 18.83
C ALA A 46 17.86 24.39 18.59
N ALA A 47 18.41 24.77 17.43
CA ALA A 47 19.76 24.40 16.99
C ALA A 47 20.04 22.87 17.03
N ILE A 48 18.98 22.05 17.06
CA ILE A 48 19.06 20.58 17.06
C ILE A 48 19.05 20.08 15.62
N GLN A 49 20.05 19.28 15.25
CA GLN A 49 20.06 18.57 13.98
C GLN A 49 19.26 17.27 14.10
N ILE A 50 17.99 17.30 13.69
CA ILE A 50 17.05 16.16 13.82
C ILE A 50 17.28 15.04 12.78
N MET A 51 18.11 15.28 11.75
CA MET A 51 18.37 14.31 10.66
C MET A 51 19.86 14.21 10.32
N ALA A 52 20.72 14.07 11.32
CA ALA A 52 22.14 13.79 11.08
C ALA A 52 22.30 12.37 10.51
N GLY A 53 22.31 12.24 9.18
CA GLY A 53 22.74 11.02 8.47
C GLY A 53 21.68 10.17 7.76
N SER A 54 20.39 10.54 7.80
CA SER A 54 19.32 9.82 7.08
C SER A 54 18.66 10.70 6.02
N ASN A 55 18.61 10.24 4.76
CA ASN A 55 17.92 10.95 3.69
C ASN A 55 16.43 11.15 4.03
N PHE A 56 15.94 12.38 3.88
CA PHE A 56 14.55 12.73 4.13
C PHE A 56 13.54 11.84 3.40
N ALA A 57 13.77 11.57 2.11
CA ALA A 57 12.87 10.73 1.31
C ALA A 57 12.84 9.26 1.77
N MET A 58 13.94 8.72 2.25
CA MET A 58 13.95 7.36 2.83
C MET A 58 13.19 7.28 4.14
N THR A 59 13.28 8.34 4.97
CA THR A 59 12.51 8.45 6.22
C THR A 59 11.02 8.55 5.92
N MET A 60 10.65 9.35 4.91
CA MET A 60 9.28 9.47 4.43
C MET A 60 8.73 8.16 3.90
N LEU A 61 9.51 7.40 3.13
CA LEU A 61 9.14 6.07 2.67
C LEU A 61 8.81 5.14 3.84
N TRP A 62 9.70 5.06 4.84
CA TRP A 62 9.50 4.20 6.01
C TRP A 62 8.22 4.54 6.76
N LEU A 63 8.00 5.84 7.04
CA LEU A 63 6.79 6.31 7.73
C LEU A 63 5.53 5.97 6.95
N TYR A 64 5.57 6.20 5.63
CA TYR A 64 4.44 5.98 4.75
C TYR A 64 4.08 4.50 4.62
N VAL A 65 5.05 3.63 4.40
CA VAL A 65 4.86 2.18 4.23
C VAL A 65 4.52 1.49 5.56
N SER A 66 5.03 1.99 6.69
CA SER A 66 4.75 1.39 8.00
C SER A 66 3.35 1.70 8.53
N PHE A 67 2.88 2.94 8.33
CA PHE A 67 1.66 3.43 8.98
C PHE A 67 0.61 3.92 7.98
N CYS A 68 0.91 4.94 7.19
CA CYS A 68 -0.11 5.63 6.41
C CYS A 68 -0.67 4.77 5.28
N LEU A 69 0.18 4.22 4.43
CA LEU A 69 -0.24 3.47 3.25
C LEU A 69 -1.04 2.20 3.61
N PRO A 70 -0.66 1.37 4.61
CA PRO A 70 -1.50 0.29 5.09
C PRO A 70 -2.93 0.72 5.41
N LEU A 71 -3.12 1.86 6.10
CA LEU A 71 -4.46 2.38 6.42
C LEU A 71 -5.30 2.59 5.17
N PHE A 72 -4.74 3.23 4.15
CA PHE A 72 -5.43 3.48 2.89
C PHE A 72 -5.65 2.21 2.07
N VAL A 73 -4.71 1.27 2.10
CA VAL A 73 -4.84 -0.02 1.42
C VAL A 73 -6.06 -0.79 1.94
N PHE A 74 -6.24 -0.86 3.27
CA PHE A 74 -7.44 -1.46 3.85
C PHE A 74 -8.69 -0.64 3.52
N MET A 75 -8.61 0.69 3.56
CA MET A 75 -9.71 1.59 3.18
C MET A 75 -10.21 1.36 1.76
N PHE A 76 -9.30 1.27 0.79
CA PHE A 76 -9.63 1.01 -0.60
C PHE A 76 -10.26 -0.37 -0.76
N ALA A 77 -9.67 -1.41 -0.17
CA ALA A 77 -10.21 -2.76 -0.23
C ALA A 77 -11.65 -2.83 0.33
N ALA A 78 -11.92 -2.23 1.49
CA ALA A 78 -13.26 -2.27 2.07
C ALA A 78 -14.29 -1.51 1.22
N ASN A 79 -13.93 -0.32 0.70
CA ASN A 79 -14.86 0.44 -0.15
C ASN A 79 -15.16 -0.27 -1.47
N LEU A 80 -14.14 -0.88 -2.09
CA LEU A 80 -14.24 -1.49 -3.42
C LEU A 80 -14.93 -2.87 -3.40
N PHE A 81 -14.70 -3.66 -2.34
CA PHE A 81 -15.24 -5.02 -2.22
C PHE A 81 -16.46 -5.13 -1.31
N VAL A 82 -16.56 -4.31 -0.25
CA VAL A 82 -17.65 -4.39 0.73
C VAL A 82 -18.72 -3.32 0.50
N GLY A 83 -18.31 -2.10 0.15
CA GLY A 83 -19.24 -0.99 -0.09
C GLY A 83 -20.25 -1.30 -1.20
N GLU A 84 -19.79 -1.93 -2.29
CA GLU A 84 -20.66 -2.29 -3.40
C GLU A 84 -21.63 -3.44 -3.11
N ALA A 85 -21.26 -4.32 -2.16
CA ALA A 85 -22.13 -5.40 -1.71
C ALA A 85 -23.32 -4.89 -0.88
N GLY A 86 -23.15 -3.75 -0.20
CA GLY A 86 -24.22 -3.08 0.55
C GLY A 86 -25.20 -2.33 -0.34
N ASP A 87 -24.72 -1.65 -1.39
CA ASP A 87 -25.52 -0.72 -2.21
C ASP A 87 -26.32 -1.38 -3.36
N ARG A 88 -26.38 -2.71 -3.42
CA ARG A 88 -27.04 -3.49 -4.51
C ARG A 88 -26.51 -3.21 -5.94
N SER A 89 -25.50 -2.33 -6.10
CA SER A 89 -24.86 -2.01 -7.39
C SER A 89 -24.15 -3.20 -8.04
N LEU A 90 -23.79 -4.23 -7.26
CA LEU A 90 -23.28 -5.50 -7.77
C LEU A 90 -24.26 -6.18 -8.73
N ARG A 91 -25.59 -6.02 -8.56
CA ARG A 91 -26.58 -6.62 -9.47
C ARG A 91 -26.54 -6.02 -10.88
N LEU A 92 -26.16 -4.74 -11.02
CA LEU A 92 -25.99 -4.09 -12.33
C LEU A 92 -24.67 -4.49 -13.01
N ALA A 93 -23.59 -4.69 -12.23
CA ALA A 93 -22.33 -5.21 -12.77
C ALA A 93 -22.46 -6.69 -13.24
N LEU A 94 -23.29 -7.50 -12.57
CA LEU A 94 -23.55 -8.90 -12.93
C LEU A 94 -24.44 -9.08 -14.17
N LEU A 95 -25.16 -8.05 -14.61
CA LEU A 95 -25.86 -8.04 -15.90
C LEU A 95 -24.92 -7.70 -17.08
N SER A 96 -23.69 -7.28 -16.78
CA SER A 96 -22.70 -7.01 -17.81
C SER A 96 -22.07 -8.32 -18.31
N PRO A 97 -21.74 -8.44 -19.62
CA PRO A 97 -21.19 -9.67 -20.22
C PRO A 97 -19.69 -9.88 -19.89
N VAL A 98 -19.29 -9.57 -18.66
CA VAL A 98 -17.92 -9.64 -18.14
C VAL A 98 -17.86 -10.73 -17.08
N SER A 99 -16.90 -11.66 -17.20
CA SER A 99 -16.75 -12.75 -16.24
C SER A 99 -16.37 -12.22 -14.86
N ARG A 100 -16.90 -12.81 -13.78
CA ARG A 100 -16.67 -12.40 -12.38
C ARG A 100 -15.19 -12.26 -12.03
N LEU A 101 -14.35 -13.16 -12.54
CA LEU A 101 -12.89 -13.09 -12.40
C LEU A 101 -12.28 -11.79 -12.96
N LYS A 102 -12.81 -11.26 -14.07
CA LYS A 102 -12.31 -10.00 -14.66
C LYS A 102 -12.71 -8.79 -13.83
N VAL A 103 -13.88 -8.82 -13.19
CA VAL A 103 -14.31 -7.76 -12.26
C VAL A 103 -13.43 -7.78 -11.01
N PHE A 104 -13.22 -8.96 -10.41
CA PHE A 104 -12.34 -9.12 -9.25
C PHE A 104 -10.91 -8.65 -9.54
N LEU A 105 -10.32 -9.12 -10.64
CA LEU A 105 -8.98 -8.68 -11.05
C LEU A 105 -8.94 -7.19 -11.42
N GLY A 106 -10.01 -6.66 -12.02
CA GLY A 106 -10.13 -5.23 -12.34
C GLY A 106 -10.06 -4.37 -11.07
N LYS A 107 -10.82 -4.74 -10.04
CA LYS A 107 -10.80 -4.11 -8.72
C LYS A 107 -9.43 -4.17 -8.06
N LEU A 108 -8.84 -5.37 -8.02
CA LEU A 108 -7.52 -5.55 -7.42
C LEU A 108 -6.43 -4.76 -8.16
N THR A 109 -6.53 -4.68 -9.49
CA THR A 109 -5.59 -3.91 -10.31
C THR A 109 -5.77 -2.41 -10.11
N ALA A 110 -7.01 -1.91 -10.03
CA ALA A 110 -7.29 -0.52 -9.72
C ALA A 110 -6.70 -0.13 -8.35
N GLN A 111 -6.94 -0.95 -7.31
CA GLN A 111 -6.33 -0.75 -6.00
C GLN A 111 -4.79 -0.74 -6.06
N SER A 112 -4.19 -1.67 -6.79
CA SER A 112 -2.74 -1.76 -6.96
C SER A 112 -2.17 -0.54 -7.68
N LEU A 113 -2.90 0.01 -8.66
CA LEU A 113 -2.53 1.25 -9.34
C LEU A 113 -2.48 2.44 -8.37
N PHE A 114 -3.45 2.57 -7.47
CA PHE A 114 -3.44 3.63 -6.46
C PHE A 114 -2.29 3.51 -5.45
N ILE A 115 -1.88 2.29 -5.11
CA ILE A 115 -0.68 2.06 -4.29
C ILE A 115 0.56 2.59 -5.01
N VAL A 116 0.72 2.25 -6.30
CA VAL A 116 1.87 2.71 -7.10
C VAL A 116 1.86 4.23 -7.29
N VAL A 117 0.71 4.82 -7.62
CA VAL A 117 0.55 6.27 -7.76
C VAL A 117 0.84 6.98 -6.45
N GLY A 118 0.35 6.47 -5.32
CA GLY A 118 0.63 7.02 -4.00
C GLY A 118 2.12 6.99 -3.66
N LEU A 119 2.80 5.87 -3.91
CA LEU A 119 4.24 5.77 -3.72
C LEU A 119 5.02 6.72 -4.65
N ALA A 120 4.63 6.84 -5.91
CA ALA A 120 5.28 7.75 -6.86
C ALA A 120 5.10 9.22 -6.45
N LEU A 121 3.89 9.61 -6.04
CA LEU A 121 3.62 10.96 -5.54
C LEU A 121 4.39 11.24 -4.24
N MET A 122 4.45 10.27 -3.33
CA MET A 122 5.21 10.38 -2.09
C MET A 122 6.71 10.57 -2.37
N TYR A 123 7.27 9.84 -3.34
CA TYR A 123 8.65 10.01 -3.79
C TYR A 123 8.90 11.42 -4.30
N LEU A 124 8.09 11.88 -5.27
CA LEU A 124 8.22 13.21 -5.85
C LEU A 124 8.09 14.31 -4.80
N ALA A 125 7.06 14.23 -3.95
CA ALA A 125 6.85 15.19 -2.88
C ALA A 125 8.03 15.21 -1.90
N SER A 126 8.55 14.04 -1.52
CA SER A 126 9.65 13.96 -0.55
C SER A 126 10.96 14.52 -1.12
N VAL A 127 11.30 14.21 -2.38
CA VAL A 127 12.48 14.76 -3.04
C VAL A 127 12.36 16.28 -3.21
N LEU A 128 11.19 16.76 -3.66
CA LEU A 128 10.98 18.20 -3.87
C LEU A 128 11.02 18.96 -2.55
N PHE A 129 10.25 18.55 -1.54
CA PHE A 129 10.21 19.28 -0.27
C PHE A 129 11.51 19.12 0.53
N GLY A 130 12.18 17.96 0.46
CA GLY A 130 13.52 17.79 1.03
C GLY A 130 14.56 18.71 0.37
N GLY A 131 14.55 18.77 -0.97
CA GLY A 131 15.43 19.68 -1.72
C GLY A 131 15.17 21.15 -1.40
N PHE A 132 13.92 21.61 -1.51
CA PHE A 132 13.58 23.03 -1.35
C PHE A 132 13.58 23.52 0.11
N LEU A 133 13.06 22.75 1.07
CA LEU A 133 12.90 23.20 2.45
C LEU A 133 14.08 22.81 3.36
N LEU A 134 14.70 21.66 3.09
CA LEU A 134 15.81 21.14 3.90
C LEU A 134 17.18 21.33 3.23
N HIS A 135 17.23 21.84 2.00
CA HIS A 135 18.44 22.05 1.20
C HIS A 135 19.20 20.73 0.89
N GLU A 136 18.49 19.60 0.86
CA GLU A 136 19.06 18.26 0.64
C GLU A 136 19.03 17.85 -0.85
N TRP A 137 19.71 18.61 -1.72
CA TRP A 137 19.85 18.26 -3.14
C TRP A 137 20.93 17.19 -3.35
N ASN A 138 20.60 15.93 -3.06
CA ASN A 138 21.50 14.81 -3.31
C ASN A 138 21.06 14.00 -4.54
N ILE A 139 21.50 14.42 -5.72
CA ILE A 139 21.09 13.85 -7.01
C ILE A 139 21.54 12.40 -7.16
N ASP A 140 22.70 12.04 -6.62
CA ASP A 140 23.26 10.69 -6.69
C ASP A 140 22.36 9.65 -6.00
N GLU A 141 21.59 10.08 -5.00
CA GLU A 141 20.69 9.21 -4.24
C GLU A 141 19.30 9.07 -4.86
N TRP A 142 18.94 9.84 -5.90
CA TRP A 142 17.60 9.81 -6.48
C TRP A 142 17.25 8.43 -7.07
N MET A 143 18.19 7.83 -7.80
CA MET A 143 17.96 6.53 -8.44
C MET A 143 17.84 5.38 -7.40
N PRO A 144 18.74 5.26 -6.40
CA PRO A 144 18.56 4.32 -5.30
C PRO A 144 17.22 4.49 -4.56
N ILE A 145 16.81 5.73 -4.28
CA ILE A 145 15.55 6.01 -3.59
C ILE A 145 14.36 5.63 -4.45
N LEU A 146 14.35 5.96 -5.75
CA LEU A 146 13.31 5.52 -6.67
C LEU A 146 13.20 3.98 -6.71
N GLY A 147 14.34 3.29 -6.67
CA GLY A 147 14.40 1.84 -6.53
C GLY A 147 13.72 1.35 -5.24
N ALA A 148 13.97 2.04 -4.11
CA ALA A 148 13.34 1.77 -2.83
C ALA A 148 11.80 1.84 -2.88
N TYR A 149 11.28 2.95 -3.41
CA TYR A 149 9.84 3.18 -3.57
C TYR A 149 9.20 2.15 -4.50
N SER A 150 9.90 1.79 -5.59
CA SER A 150 9.44 0.77 -6.53
C SER A 150 9.38 -0.62 -5.88
N LEU A 151 10.41 -0.98 -5.11
CA LEU A 151 10.44 -2.25 -4.37
C LEU A 151 9.37 -2.29 -3.29
N ALA A 152 9.11 -1.17 -2.58
CA ALA A 152 8.07 -1.10 -1.57
C ALA A 152 6.64 -1.34 -2.10
N ALA A 153 6.42 -1.14 -3.40
CA ALA A 153 5.11 -1.41 -4.03
C ALA A 153 4.71 -2.89 -3.94
N ILE A 154 5.67 -3.82 -4.06
CA ILE A 154 5.40 -5.26 -4.09
C ILE A 154 4.73 -5.75 -2.80
N PRO A 155 5.32 -5.61 -1.59
CA PRO A 155 4.67 -6.06 -0.35
C PRO A 155 3.36 -5.31 -0.08
N MET A 156 3.23 -4.07 -0.56
CA MET A 156 1.99 -3.29 -0.42
C MET A 156 0.87 -3.79 -1.32
N MET A 157 1.16 -4.28 -2.52
CA MET A 157 0.19 -4.98 -3.35
C MET A 157 -0.26 -6.31 -2.71
N VAL A 158 0.66 -7.05 -2.09
CA VAL A 158 0.31 -8.27 -1.33
C VAL A 158 -0.61 -7.92 -0.15
N LEU A 159 -0.29 -6.83 0.57
CA LEU A 159 -1.17 -6.31 1.63
C LEU A 159 -2.54 -5.93 1.07
N GLY A 160 -2.60 -5.32 -0.11
CA GLY A 160 -3.85 -5.01 -0.80
C GLY A 160 -4.68 -6.24 -1.15
N ALA A 161 -4.05 -7.29 -1.66
CA ALA A 161 -4.71 -8.58 -1.91
C ALA A 161 -5.22 -9.19 -0.60
N SER A 162 -4.44 -9.13 0.48
CA SER A 162 -4.86 -9.62 1.79
C SER A 162 -6.06 -8.84 2.33
N ALA A 163 -6.07 -7.51 2.16
CA ALA A 163 -7.17 -6.65 2.57
C ALA A 163 -8.44 -6.92 1.76
N ALA A 164 -8.31 -7.19 0.45
CA ALA A 164 -9.42 -7.59 -0.39
C ALA A 164 -10.01 -8.94 0.05
N CYS A 165 -9.17 -9.92 0.37
CA CYS A 165 -9.60 -11.23 0.87
C CYS A 165 -10.32 -11.11 2.24
N VAL A 166 -9.72 -10.42 3.20
CA VAL A 166 -10.29 -10.23 4.54
C VAL A 166 -11.58 -9.41 4.47
N GLY A 167 -11.62 -8.34 3.68
CA GLY A 167 -12.78 -7.47 3.57
C GLY A 167 -14.04 -8.22 3.15
N GLN A 168 -13.89 -9.23 2.29
CA GLN A 168 -15.03 -10.03 1.84
C GLN A 168 -15.70 -10.87 2.93
N LEU A 169 -15.04 -11.12 4.07
CA LEU A 169 -15.67 -11.80 5.21
C LEU A 169 -16.74 -10.92 5.90
N PHE A 170 -16.75 -9.61 5.65
CA PHE A 170 -17.60 -8.64 6.33
C PHE A 170 -18.72 -8.11 5.44
N ARG A 171 -19.86 -7.78 6.04
CA ARG A 171 -21.00 -7.15 5.34
C ARG A 171 -21.00 -5.63 5.42
N SER A 172 -20.20 -5.04 6.30
CA SER A 172 -20.09 -3.59 6.47
C SER A 172 -18.67 -3.11 6.20
N VAL A 173 -18.55 -1.95 5.55
CA VAL A 173 -17.26 -1.32 5.26
C VAL A 173 -16.50 -1.03 6.56
N GLY A 174 -17.17 -0.44 7.56
CA GLY A 174 -16.54 -0.15 8.85
C GLY A 174 -16.00 -1.38 9.57
N GLY A 175 -16.74 -2.50 9.56
CA GLY A 175 -16.31 -3.74 10.17
C GLY A 175 -15.07 -4.34 9.48
N ALA A 176 -15.07 -4.35 8.15
CA ALA A 176 -13.92 -4.79 7.36
C ALA A 176 -12.66 -3.99 7.67
N LEU A 177 -12.81 -2.66 7.83
CA LEU A 177 -11.69 -1.77 8.13
C LEU A 177 -11.12 -1.99 9.52
N VAL A 178 -11.98 -1.95 10.54
CA VAL A 178 -11.52 -2.10 11.93
C VAL A 178 -10.83 -3.45 12.11
N PHE A 179 -11.42 -4.52 11.58
CA PHE A 179 -10.82 -5.84 11.68
C PHE A 179 -9.53 -5.96 10.86
N GLY A 180 -9.50 -5.47 9.63
CA GLY A 180 -8.31 -5.53 8.78
C GLY A 180 -7.12 -4.79 9.40
N LEU A 181 -7.35 -3.60 9.95
CA LEU A 181 -6.33 -2.82 10.64
C LEU A 181 -5.87 -3.47 11.94
N PHE A 182 -6.80 -4.00 12.73
CA PHE A 182 -6.46 -4.76 13.93
C PHE A 182 -5.60 -5.98 13.60
N ALA A 183 -5.99 -6.76 12.58
CA ALA A 183 -5.24 -7.92 12.12
C ALA A 183 -3.84 -7.54 11.62
N TYR A 184 -3.70 -6.44 10.88
CA TYR A 184 -2.40 -5.92 10.45
C TYR A 184 -1.52 -5.50 11.65
N GLY A 185 -2.10 -4.78 12.62
CA GLY A 185 -1.39 -4.38 13.84
C GLY A 185 -0.89 -5.59 14.64
N VAL A 186 -1.74 -6.60 14.84
CA VAL A 186 -1.35 -7.86 15.48
C VAL A 186 -0.25 -8.55 14.67
N ALA A 187 -0.38 -8.63 13.34
CA ALA A 187 0.62 -9.24 12.46
C ALA A 187 1.98 -8.52 12.50
N LYS A 188 2.01 -7.21 12.81
CA LYS A 188 3.25 -6.45 13.06
C LYS A 188 3.86 -6.72 14.44
N ILE A 189 3.07 -7.12 15.42
CA ILE A 189 3.54 -7.43 16.79
C ILE A 189 4.03 -8.88 16.90
N ILE A 190 3.42 -9.83 16.17
CA ILE A 190 3.76 -11.26 16.23
C ILE A 190 5.27 -11.56 16.10
N PRO A 191 6.04 -10.94 15.18
CA PRO A 191 7.47 -11.23 15.03
C PRO A 191 8.29 -11.00 16.31
N TYR A 192 7.84 -10.10 17.20
CA TYR A 192 8.50 -9.82 18.48
C TYR A 192 8.17 -10.88 19.54
N LEU A 193 7.02 -11.54 19.45
CA LEU A 193 6.61 -12.62 20.35
C LEU A 193 7.14 -13.98 19.89
N SER A 194 7.16 -14.21 18.58
CA SER A 194 7.68 -15.42 17.96
C SER A 194 8.42 -15.09 16.67
N PRO A 195 9.76 -14.98 16.73
CA PRO A 195 10.59 -14.75 15.55
C PRO A 195 10.44 -15.84 14.48
N ALA A 196 10.05 -17.07 14.88
CA ALA A 196 9.83 -18.16 13.95
C ALA A 196 8.64 -17.90 13.02
N ILE A 197 7.53 -17.39 13.57
CA ILE A 197 6.33 -17.02 12.79
C ILE A 197 6.62 -15.77 11.95
N GLY A 198 7.37 -14.82 12.50
CA GLY A 198 7.78 -13.61 11.78
C GLY A 198 8.58 -13.87 10.49
N LYS A 199 9.28 -15.01 10.38
CA LYS A 199 10.01 -15.40 9.17
C LYS A 199 9.12 -15.87 8.02
N VAL A 200 7.84 -16.12 8.27
CA VAL A 200 6.89 -16.60 7.24
C VAL A 200 5.82 -15.55 6.95
N LEU A 201 5.56 -14.65 7.88
CA LEU A 201 4.59 -13.58 7.72
C LEU A 201 5.04 -12.53 6.70
N PHE A 202 4.23 -12.34 5.64
CA PHE A 202 4.49 -11.34 4.60
C PHE A 202 4.53 -9.89 5.15
N THR A 203 3.78 -9.59 6.22
CA THR A 203 3.74 -8.28 6.89
C THR A 203 5.06 -7.88 7.55
N ASN A 204 5.93 -8.85 7.81
CA ASN A 204 7.27 -8.58 8.32
C ASN A 204 8.23 -8.05 7.23
N TYR A 205 7.85 -8.17 5.96
CA TYR A 205 8.68 -7.81 4.81
C TYR A 205 8.20 -6.52 4.10
N THR A 206 7.43 -5.67 4.76
CA THR A 206 7.05 -4.36 4.19
C THR A 206 8.26 -3.47 3.94
N ASP A 207 9.29 -3.60 4.77
CA ASP A 207 10.51 -2.81 4.70
C ASP A 207 11.62 -3.51 3.91
N TRP A 208 11.27 -4.49 3.06
CA TRP A 208 12.27 -5.29 2.34
C TRP A 208 13.18 -4.47 1.42
N TYR A 209 12.75 -3.26 1.02
CA TYR A 209 13.56 -2.33 0.22
C TYR A 209 14.88 -1.97 0.94
N THR A 210 14.91 -2.00 2.27
CA THR A 210 16.12 -1.78 3.07
C THR A 210 17.16 -2.87 2.87
N LEU A 211 16.74 -4.11 2.62
CA LEU A 211 17.64 -5.25 2.37
C LEU A 211 18.35 -5.14 1.03
N TRP A 212 17.69 -4.52 0.05
CA TRP A 212 18.26 -4.28 -1.28
C TRP A 212 19.27 -3.15 -1.26
N LEU A 213 18.98 -2.06 -0.54
CA LEU A 213 19.83 -0.88 -0.49
C LEU A 213 20.98 -1.00 0.52
N GLY A 214 20.80 -1.76 1.59
CA GLY A 214 21.81 -1.92 2.63
C GLY A 214 22.96 -2.87 2.25
N GLY A 215 22.90 -3.57 1.11
CA GLY A 215 23.96 -4.47 0.63
C GLY A 215 24.29 -5.67 1.56
N THR A 216 23.55 -5.84 2.65
CA THR A 216 23.84 -6.81 3.72
C THR A 216 23.09 -8.13 3.58
N ALA A 217 22.11 -8.20 2.68
CA ALA A 217 21.33 -9.41 2.46
C ALA A 217 22.00 -10.33 1.43
N THR A 218 22.16 -11.61 1.77
CA THR A 218 22.57 -12.62 0.80
C THR A 218 21.49 -12.79 -0.27
N GLY A 219 21.89 -13.07 -1.51
CA GLY A 219 20.95 -13.28 -2.62
C GLY A 219 19.90 -14.37 -2.32
N GLY A 220 20.30 -15.43 -1.61
CA GLY A 220 19.37 -16.48 -1.16
C GLY A 220 18.28 -15.96 -0.21
N ARG A 221 18.59 -15.00 0.67
CA ARG A 221 17.60 -14.38 1.57
C ARG A 221 16.60 -13.54 0.77
N LEU A 222 17.04 -12.78 -0.22
CA LEU A 222 16.16 -11.99 -1.09
C LEU A 222 15.20 -12.88 -1.87
N LEU A 223 15.70 -13.99 -2.44
CA LEU A 223 14.87 -14.97 -3.14
C LEU A 223 13.81 -15.58 -2.23
N MET A 224 14.19 -15.99 -1.01
CA MET A 224 13.24 -16.54 -0.04
C MET A 224 12.11 -15.55 0.27
N ILE A 225 12.44 -14.27 0.50
CA ILE A 225 11.44 -13.23 0.76
C ILE A 225 10.53 -13.04 -0.46
N ALA A 226 11.10 -13.00 -1.68
CA ALA A 226 10.32 -12.90 -2.91
C ALA A 226 9.33 -14.07 -3.05
N VAL A 227 9.74 -15.30 -2.74
CA VAL A 227 8.86 -16.49 -2.74
C VAL A 227 7.77 -16.39 -1.68
N ILE A 228 8.06 -15.87 -0.50
CA ILE A 228 7.05 -15.64 0.55
C ILE A 228 6.00 -14.61 0.08
N LEU A 229 6.45 -13.50 -0.50
CA LEU A 229 5.55 -12.46 -1.03
C LEU A 229 4.69 -13.00 -2.18
N LEU A 230 5.28 -13.74 -3.11
CA LEU A 230 4.55 -14.34 -4.24
C LEU A 230 3.55 -15.40 -3.78
N SER A 231 3.94 -16.31 -2.89
CA SER A 231 3.03 -17.35 -2.38
C SER A 231 1.87 -16.73 -1.59
N SER A 232 2.14 -15.69 -0.79
CA SER A 232 1.10 -14.93 -0.09
C SER A 232 0.17 -14.22 -1.07
N ALA A 233 0.71 -13.60 -2.13
CA ALA A 233 -0.09 -12.95 -3.17
C ALA A 233 -1.05 -13.96 -3.82
N VAL A 234 -0.54 -15.11 -4.25
CA VAL A 234 -1.36 -16.18 -4.86
C VAL A 234 -2.44 -16.64 -3.89
N LEU A 235 -2.10 -16.92 -2.62
CA LEU A 235 -3.05 -17.35 -1.60
C LEU A 235 -4.19 -16.34 -1.42
N PHE A 236 -3.89 -15.05 -1.26
CA PHE A 236 -4.91 -14.03 -1.03
C PHE A 236 -5.73 -13.71 -2.28
N VAL A 237 -5.14 -13.76 -3.47
CA VAL A 237 -5.86 -13.59 -4.73
C VAL A 237 -6.82 -14.76 -4.96
N SER A 238 -6.35 -16.00 -4.79
CA SER A 238 -7.18 -17.20 -4.95
C SER A 238 -8.28 -17.29 -3.89
N GLY A 239 -7.93 -17.08 -2.61
CA GLY A 239 -8.88 -17.10 -1.51
C GLY A 239 -9.90 -15.96 -1.60
N GLY A 240 -9.43 -14.76 -1.94
CA GLY A 240 -10.29 -13.61 -2.18
C GLY A 240 -11.20 -13.78 -3.40
N TYR A 241 -10.75 -14.45 -4.46
CA TYR A 241 -11.63 -14.77 -5.58
C TYR A 241 -12.71 -15.79 -5.20
N TYR A 242 -12.34 -16.83 -4.46
CA TYR A 242 -13.28 -17.86 -4.00
C TYR A 242 -14.38 -17.31 -3.09
N LEU A 243 -14.01 -16.44 -2.13
CA LEU A 243 -14.96 -15.76 -1.25
C LEU A 243 -15.88 -14.81 -2.04
N PHE A 244 -15.33 -14.15 -3.06
CA PHE A 244 -16.07 -13.20 -3.90
C PHE A 244 -17.17 -13.94 -4.67
N GLU A 245 -16.81 -15.07 -5.27
CA GLU A 245 -17.76 -15.89 -6.03
C GLU A 245 -18.90 -16.43 -5.15
N LYS A 246 -18.58 -16.88 -3.93
CA LYS A 246 -19.58 -17.43 -2.98
C LYS A 246 -20.53 -16.39 -2.41
N LYS A 247 -20.04 -15.18 -2.15
CA LYS A 247 -20.85 -14.10 -1.55
C LYS A 247 -21.85 -13.49 -2.54
N GLU A 248 -21.65 -13.75 -3.83
CA GLU A 248 -22.47 -13.27 -4.94
C GLU A 248 -23.47 -14.34 -5.47
N MET A 249 -23.65 -15.46 -4.76
CA MET A 249 -24.73 -16.44 -4.99
C MET A 249 -25.92 -16.20 -4.06
#